data_AF-A0A662EPY4-F1
#
_entry.id   AF-A0A662EPY4-F1
#
_cell.length_a   1.000
_cell.length_b   1.000
_cell.length_c   1.000
_cell.angle_alpha   90.00
_cell.angle_beta   90.00
_cell.angle_gamma   90.00
#
_symmetry.space_group_name_H-M   'P 1'
#
loop_
_entity.id
_entity.type
_entity.pdbx_description
1 polymer ?
#
loop_
_entity_poly.entity_id
_entity_poly.type
_entity_poly.pdbx_seq_one_letter_code
_entity_poly.pdbx_strand_id
1 'polypeptide(L)'
;RGFEVSPGERVLIAEDVVTTGRSSLEVAEVVRAAGGNPVGIACLVDRRPDATEPKLPVISLLRIELETFSPEECPLCREGVPLVKPGSRPGPGT
;
A
#
# COMPACT_ATOMS: atom_id res chain seq x y z
N ARG A 1 7.19 -23.61 -13.42
CA ARG A 1 6.80 -22.50 -12.49
C ARG A 1 5.42 -22.06 -12.93
N GLY A 2 4.41 -22.37 -12.12
CA GLY A 2 3.04 -21.92 -12.30
C GLY A 2 2.44 -21.91 -10.91
N PHE A 3 1.95 -20.77 -10.47
CA PHE A 3 1.12 -20.69 -9.28
C PHE A 3 -0.32 -20.79 -9.77
N GLU A 4 -1.10 -21.64 -9.12
CA GLU A 4 -2.53 -21.79 -9.37
C GLU A 4 -3.28 -21.39 -8.10
N VAL A 5 -4.43 -20.77 -8.29
CA VAL A 5 -5.37 -20.44 -7.20
C VAL A 5 -6.59 -21.32 -7.41
N SER A 6 -6.90 -22.15 -6.43
CA SER A 6 -8.07 -23.01 -6.50
C SER A 6 -9.35 -22.19 -6.27
N PRO A 7 -10.50 -22.57 -6.86
CA PRO A 7 -11.77 -21.91 -6.57
C PRO A 7 -12.07 -21.90 -5.06
N GLY A 8 -12.34 -20.71 -4.51
CA GLY A 8 -12.60 -20.48 -3.09
C GLY A 8 -11.37 -20.48 -2.18
N GLU A 9 -10.16 -20.65 -2.72
CA GLU A 9 -8.93 -20.68 -1.93
C GLU A 9 -8.75 -19.38 -1.15
N ARG A 10 -8.52 -19.50 0.17
CA ARG A 10 -8.35 -18.34 1.05
C ARG A 10 -6.94 -17.81 0.94
N VAL A 11 -6.79 -16.57 0.49
CA VAL A 11 -5.49 -15.94 0.25
C VAL A 11 -5.27 -14.77 1.20
N LEU A 12 -4.16 -14.80 1.94
CA LEU A 12 -3.66 -13.66 2.72
C LEU A 12 -2.57 -12.96 1.91
N ILE A 13 -2.72 -11.65 1.70
CA ILE A 13 -1.75 -10.85 0.96
C ILE A 13 -0.71 -10.34 1.95
N ALA A 14 0.57 -10.65 1.73
CA ALA A 14 1.66 -10.22 2.60
C ALA A 14 2.50 -9.13 1.92
N GLU A 15 2.71 -8.01 2.63
CA GLU A 15 3.58 -6.90 2.19
C GLU A 15 4.57 -6.51 3.28
N ASP A 16 5.65 -5.83 2.91
CA ASP A 16 6.57 -5.23 3.86
C ASP A 16 5.97 -3.97 4.48
N VAL A 17 5.55 -3.02 3.64
CA VAL A 17 5.03 -1.70 4.05
C VAL A 17 3.75 -1.38 3.28
N VAL A 18 2.64 -1.23 4.00
CA VAL A 18 1.38 -0.79 3.41
C VAL A 18 1.28 0.73 3.49
N THR A 19 1.15 1.37 2.33
CA THR A 19 1.01 2.83 2.20
C THR A 19 -0.43 3.27 2.02
N THR A 20 -0.96 3.28 0.81
CA THR A 20 -2.40 3.48 0.56
C THR A 20 -3.15 2.14 0.47
N GLY A 21 -2.42 1.02 0.42
CA GLY A 21 -2.98 -0.32 0.18
C GLY A 21 -3.36 -0.59 -1.29
N ARG A 22 -3.13 0.34 -2.21
CA ARG A 22 -3.53 0.20 -3.62
C ARG A 22 -2.96 -1.05 -4.28
N SER A 23 -1.65 -1.30 -4.13
CA SER A 23 -1.01 -2.48 -4.72
C SER A 23 -1.58 -3.78 -4.16
N SER A 24 -1.85 -3.84 -2.85
CA SER A 24 -2.51 -4.98 -2.23
C SER A 24 -3.92 -5.20 -2.79
N LEU A 25 -4.66 -4.13 -3.09
CA LEU A 25 -5.99 -4.24 -3.72
C LEU A 25 -5.91 -4.72 -5.17
N GLU A 26 -4.93 -4.28 -5.95
CA GLU A 26 -4.69 -4.78 -7.31
C GLU A 26 -4.40 -6.31 -7.27
N VAL A 27 -3.62 -6.78 -6.29
CA VAL A 27 -3.41 -8.22 -6.06
C VAL A 27 -4.70 -8.92 -5.65
N ALA A 28 -5.51 -8.32 -4.77
CA ALA A 28 -6.79 -8.90 -4.38
C ALA A 28 -7.73 -9.09 -5.57
N GLU A 29 -7.77 -8.16 -6.53
CA GLU A 29 -8.55 -8.33 -7.76
C GLU A 29 -8.02 -9.47 -8.64
N VAL A 30 -6.70 -9.64 -8.74
CA VAL A 30 -6.11 -10.78 -9.47
C VAL A 30 -6.49 -12.10 -8.81
N VAL A 31 -6.44 -12.17 -7.47
CA VAL A 31 -6.87 -13.36 -6.72
C VAL A 31 -8.35 -13.68 -6.97
N ARG A 32 -9.22 -12.66 -6.91
CA ARG A 32 -10.66 -12.85 -7.20
C ARG A 32 -10.90 -13.31 -8.63
N ALA A 33 -10.20 -12.73 -9.60
CA ALA A 33 -10.29 -13.11 -11.01
C ALA A 33 -9.84 -14.56 -11.25
N ALA A 34 -8.92 -15.07 -10.43
CA ALA A 34 -8.49 -16.45 -10.44
C ALA A 34 -9.42 -17.41 -9.66
N GLY A 35 -10.54 -16.91 -9.11
CA GLY A 35 -11.50 -17.69 -8.34
C GLY A 35 -11.18 -17.83 -6.85
N GLY A 36 -10.10 -17.19 -6.37
CA GLY A 36 -9.73 -17.17 -4.96
C GLY A 36 -10.53 -16.17 -4.13
N ASN A 37 -10.35 -16.27 -2.82
CA ASN A 37 -10.98 -15.41 -1.82
C ASN A 37 -9.89 -14.67 -1.01
N PRO A 38 -9.58 -13.41 -1.33
CA PRO A 38 -8.64 -12.62 -0.53
C PRO A 38 -9.26 -12.28 0.83
N VAL A 39 -8.63 -12.72 1.91
CA VAL A 39 -9.19 -12.61 3.28
C VAL A 39 -8.64 -11.45 4.11
N GLY A 40 -7.57 -10.82 3.64
CA GLY A 40 -6.90 -9.75 4.38
C GLY A 40 -5.52 -9.42 3.84
N ILE A 41 -4.91 -8.43 4.47
CA ILE A 41 -3.54 -7.97 4.21
C ILE A 41 -2.75 -8.07 5.52
N ALA A 42 -1.57 -8.65 5.48
CA ALA A 42 -0.62 -8.66 6.58
C ALA A 42 0.62 -7.87 6.18
N CYS A 43 1.10 -6.99 7.07
CA CYS A 43 2.34 -6.26 6.83
C CYS A 43 3.20 -6.06 8.07
N LEU A 44 4.47 -5.73 7.87
CA LEU A 44 5.34 -5.35 8.96
C LEU A 44 5.01 -3.93 9.42
N VAL A 45 4.90 -2.99 8.47
CA VAL A 45 4.64 -1.57 8.75
C VAL A 45 3.39 -1.10 8.03
N ASP A 46 2.51 -0.45 8.76
CA ASP A 46 1.31 0.21 8.25
C ASP A 46 1.45 1.72 8.41
N ARG A 47 1.52 2.43 7.29
CA ARG A 47 1.62 3.89 7.20
C ARG A 47 0.43 4.50 6.45
N ARG A 48 -0.71 3.82 6.47
CA ARG A 48 -1.97 4.37 5.92
C ARG A 48 -2.42 5.58 6.75
N PRO A 49 -2.81 6.69 6.12
CA PRO A 49 -3.50 7.77 6.81
C PRO A 49 -4.72 7.24 7.58
N ASP A 50 -5.02 7.77 8.76
CA ASP A 50 -6.13 7.31 9.60
C ASP A 50 -7.50 7.41 8.90
N ALA A 51 -7.67 8.38 8.00
CA ALA A 51 -8.86 8.50 7.15
C ALA A 51 -8.99 7.40 6.08
N THR A 52 -7.99 6.51 5.94
CA THR A 52 -8.00 5.44 4.93
C THR A 52 -8.72 4.21 5.47
N GLU A 53 -10.00 4.09 5.15
CA GLU A 53 -10.76 2.88 5.44
C GLU A 53 -10.33 1.73 4.49
N PRO A 54 -9.84 0.59 5.01
CA PRO A 54 -9.38 -0.48 4.16
C PRO A 54 -10.53 -1.34 3.65
N LYS A 55 -10.46 -1.74 2.38
CA LYS A 55 -11.44 -2.65 1.77
C LYS A 55 -11.27 -4.12 2.18
N LEU A 56 -10.18 -4.44 2.86
CA LEU A 56 -9.86 -5.75 3.41
C LEU A 56 -9.29 -5.59 4.83
N PRO A 57 -9.50 -6.54 5.75
CA PRO A 57 -8.84 -6.49 7.06
C PRO A 57 -7.33 -6.34 6.91
N VAL A 58 -6.72 -5.42 7.66
CA VAL A 58 -5.27 -5.23 7.69
C VAL A 58 -4.76 -5.56 9.08
N ILE A 59 -3.77 -6.44 9.15
CA ILE A 59 -3.00 -6.70 10.36
C ILE A 59 -1.56 -6.24 10.16
N SER A 60 -1.03 -5.47 11.11
CA SER A 60 0.34 -4.99 11.06
C SER A 60 1.08 -5.25 12.38
N LEU A 61 2.41 -5.37 12.31
CA LEU A 61 3.24 -5.41 13.52
C LEU A 61 3.45 -4.01 14.10
N LEU A 62 3.55 -3.00 13.22
CA LEU A 62 3.77 -1.61 13.59
C LEU A 62 2.87 -0.69 12.76
N ARG A 63 2.17 0.22 13.42
CA ARG A 63 1.46 1.33 12.78
C ARG A 63 2.23 2.63 13.06
N ILE A 64 2.59 3.36 12.01
CA ILE A 64 3.27 4.65 12.09
C ILE A 64 2.42 5.67 11.36
N GLU A 65 2.04 6.73 12.05
CA GLU A 65 1.47 7.91 11.42
C GLU A 65 2.60 8.90 11.08
N LEU A 66 2.59 9.40 9.84
CA LEU A 66 3.57 10.37 9.35
C LEU A 66 2.81 11.61 8.90
N GLU A 67 3.32 12.78 9.29
CA GLU A 67 2.79 14.04 8.81
C GLU A 67 3.04 14.18 7.30
N THR A 68 1.97 14.42 6.55
CA THR A 68 2.03 14.76 5.14
C THR A 68 1.77 16.23 4.97
N PHE A 69 2.71 16.95 4.38
CA PHE A 69 2.61 18.38 4.12
C PHE A 69 2.21 18.63 2.67
N SER A 70 1.37 19.64 2.45
CA SER A 70 1.26 20.25 1.12
C SER A 70 2.56 20.99 0.77
N PRO A 71 2.83 21.26 -0.52
CA PRO A 71 4.03 22.00 -0.92
C PRO A 71 4.21 23.34 -0.19
N GLU A 72 3.12 24.06 0.07
CA GLU A 72 3.09 25.35 0.76
C GLU A 72 3.28 25.25 2.29
N GLU A 73 2.98 24.10 2.89
CA GLU A 73 3.12 23.85 4.33
C GLU A 73 4.41 23.11 4.69
N CYS A 74 5.11 22.54 3.71
CA CYS A 74 6.29 21.71 3.93
C CYS A 74 7.51 22.53 4.44
N PRO A 75 8.04 22.25 5.64
CA PRO A 75 9.22 22.95 6.18
C PRO A 75 10.44 22.84 5.28
N LEU A 76 10.69 21.65 4.73
CA LEU A 76 11.83 21.39 3.86
C LEU A 76 11.70 22.08 2.50
N CYS A 77 10.48 22.25 1.98
CA CYS A 77 10.24 23.03 0.76
C CYS A 77 10.53 24.52 0.98
N ARG A 78 10.17 25.07 2.14
CA ARG A 78 10.48 26.46 2.51
C ARG A 78 11.99 26.71 2.65
N GLU A 79 12.72 25.70 3.09
CA GLU A 79 14.19 25.70 3.18
C GLU A 79 14.88 25.47 1.82
N GLY A 80 14.13 25.17 0.75
CA GLY A 80 14.68 24.96 -0.59
C GLY A 80 15.50 23.69 -0.74
N VAL A 81 15.29 22.69 0.13
CA VAL A 81 16.00 21.41 0.07
C VAL A 81 15.62 20.67 -1.23
N PRO A 82 16.58 20.21 -2.05
CA PRO A 82 16.28 19.50 -3.29
C PRO A 82 15.43 18.25 -3.06
N LEU A 83 14.28 18.18 -3.74
CA LEU A 83 13.39 17.03 -3.70
C LEU A 83 13.97 15.87 -4.50
N VAL A 84 14.08 14.72 -3.85
CA VAL A 84 14.42 13.44 -4.49
C VAL A 84 13.16 12.57 -4.48
N LYS A 85 12.78 12.02 -5.65
CA LYS A 85 11.70 11.05 -5.77
C LYS A 85 12.27 9.63 -5.72
N PRO A 86 12.19 8.92 -4.58
CA PRO A 86 12.57 7.52 -4.52
C PRO A 86 11.50 6.62 -5.15
N GLY A 87 11.93 5.51 -5.74
CA GLY A 87 11.05 4.44 -6.24
C GLY A 87 10.88 4.39 -7.77
N SER A 88 10.17 3.38 -8.24
CA SER A 88 10.12 2.97 -9.65
C SER A 88 8.99 3.59 -10.48
N ARG A 89 8.00 4.24 -9.85
CA ARG A 89 6.87 4.85 -10.58
C ARG A 89 7.28 6.23 -11.10
N PRO A 90 6.91 6.63 -12.34
CA PRO A 90 7.08 8.00 -12.82
C PRO A 90 6.44 9.04 -11.88
N GLY A 91 6.99 10.25 -11.87
CA GLY A 91 6.42 11.39 -11.13
C GLY A 91 5.26 12.01 -11.88
N PRO A 92 4.38 12.77 -11.20
CA PRO A 92 3.53 13.72 -11.92
C PRO A 92 4.46 14.71 -12.64
N GLY A 93 4.39 14.78 -13.97
CA GLY A 93 5.19 15.71 -14.79
C GLY A 93 6.55 15.20 -15.29
N THR A 94 6.81 13.89 -15.23
CA THR A 94 7.92 13.23 -15.93
C THR A 94 7.39 12.29 -17.00
#